data_AF-A0AAN4YKD7-F1
#
_entry.id   AF-A0AAN4YKD7-F1
#
_cell.length_a   1.000
_cell.length_b   1.000
_cell.length_c   1.000
_cell.angle_alpha   90.00
_cell.angle_beta   90.00
_cell.angle_gamma   90.00
#
_symmetry.space_group_name_H-M   'P 1'
#
loop_
_entity.id
_entity.type
_entity.pdbx_description
1 polymer ?
#
loop_
_entity_poly.entity_id
_entity_poly.type
_entity_poly.pdbx_seq_one_letter_code
_entity_poly.pdbx_strand_id
1 'polypeptide(L)'
;MLTNLNSGFAVAGCDSGHPLLESEASGPNDSVPFLDDIAKVKAWIHNSIAMTTNVTRSITANYYAEQPAYSYFWGCSTGGAQGYALAQYHPTLFDGIYAGSPGNWYSHLILSFLWNGLHATGEGFMSQDALNLITKRTVAACDELDGVKDGLIENPLRCDFDIRTLECQPGQTAISNNKTVCLTPAQI
;
A
#
# COMPACT_ATOMS: atom_id res chain seq x y z
N MET A 1 15.32 -4.75 -7.84
CA MET A 1 16.51 -5.64 -7.72
C MET A 1 17.59 -5.32 -8.73
N LEU A 2 17.33 -5.36 -10.05
CA LEU A 2 18.37 -5.10 -11.08
C LEU A 2 19.06 -3.75 -10.93
N THR A 3 18.32 -2.68 -10.60
CA THR A 3 18.92 -1.35 -10.35
C THR A 3 19.98 -1.38 -9.25
N ASN A 4 19.70 -2.03 -8.12
CA ASN A 4 20.64 -2.13 -7.00
C ASN A 4 21.82 -3.05 -7.35
N LEU A 5 21.56 -4.15 -8.06
CA LEU A 5 22.63 -5.03 -8.54
C LEU A 5 23.59 -4.27 -9.48
N ASN A 6 23.06 -3.51 -10.44
CA ASN A 6 23.84 -2.68 -11.35
C ASN A 6 24.55 -1.52 -10.64
N SER A 7 24.11 -1.16 -9.44
CA SER A 7 24.76 -0.16 -8.58
C SER A 7 25.84 -0.79 -7.67
N GLY A 8 26.14 -2.08 -7.82
CA GLY A 8 27.21 -2.78 -7.10
C GLY A 8 26.79 -3.47 -5.80
N PHE A 9 25.49 -3.53 -5.49
CA PHE A 9 25.02 -4.25 -4.30
C PHE A 9 24.95 -5.75 -4.55
N ALA A 10 25.31 -6.55 -3.54
CA ALA A 10 24.81 -7.92 -3.44
C ALA A 10 23.34 -7.87 -3.03
N VAL A 11 22.45 -8.41 -3.87
CA VAL A 11 21.00 -8.30 -3.69
C VAL A 11 20.39 -9.67 -3.45
N ALA A 12 19.50 -9.75 -2.46
CA ALA A 12 18.73 -10.96 -2.17
C ALA A 12 17.26 -10.62 -1.88
N GLY A 13 16.40 -11.62 -1.96
CA GLY A 13 15.01 -11.57 -1.53
C GLY A 13 14.49 -12.97 -1.19
N CYS A 14 13.29 -13.03 -0.63
CA CYS A 14 12.60 -14.26 -0.28
C CYS A 14 11.11 -14.18 -0.61
N ASP A 15 10.43 -15.32 -0.60
CA ASP A 15 8.97 -15.46 -0.74
C ASP A 15 8.20 -15.11 0.54
N SER A 16 8.90 -14.63 1.57
CA SER A 16 8.33 -14.28 2.88
C SER A 16 7.80 -15.48 3.69
N GLY A 17 8.25 -16.70 3.40
CA GLY A 17 8.01 -17.87 4.23
C GLY A 17 6.84 -18.76 3.80
N HIS A 18 6.31 -18.55 2.59
CA HIS A 18 5.35 -19.45 1.96
C HIS A 18 5.43 -19.32 0.43
N PRO A 19 5.18 -20.40 -0.33
CA PRO A 19 5.15 -20.34 -1.78
C PRO A 19 3.90 -19.58 -2.27
N LEU A 20 3.97 -19.04 -3.48
CA LEU A 20 2.87 -18.29 -4.11
C LEU A 20 1.52 -19.06 -4.12
N LEU A 21 1.56 -20.38 -4.24
CA LEU A 21 0.35 -21.22 -4.22
C LEU A 21 -0.42 -21.15 -2.89
N GLU A 22 0.23 -20.71 -1.82
CA GLU A 22 -0.41 -20.53 -0.50
C GLU A 22 -0.85 -19.07 -0.25
N SER A 23 -0.55 -18.15 -1.17
CA SER A 23 -0.87 -16.72 -1.05
C SER A 23 -2.27 -16.35 -1.55
N GLU A 24 -2.99 -17.31 -2.15
CA GLU A 24 -4.30 -17.10 -2.76
C GLU A 24 -5.34 -18.04 -2.17
N ALA A 25 -6.56 -17.55 -1.98
CA ALA A 25 -7.71 -18.40 -1.64
C ALA A 25 -8.15 -19.19 -2.89
N SER A 26 -8.65 -20.41 -2.68
CA SER A 26 -9.16 -21.25 -3.79
C SER A 26 -10.56 -20.81 -4.27
N GLY A 27 -11.21 -19.93 -3.51
CA GLY A 27 -12.52 -19.38 -3.82
C GLY A 27 -12.90 -18.23 -2.87
N PRO A 28 -14.04 -17.56 -3.11
CA PRO A 28 -14.44 -16.34 -2.39
C PRO A 28 -14.65 -16.52 -0.88
N ASN A 29 -14.88 -17.76 -0.44
CA ASN A 29 -15.17 -18.11 0.96
C ASN A 29 -14.06 -18.97 1.60
N ASP A 30 -12.97 -19.22 0.87
CA ASP A 30 -11.86 -20.03 1.37
C ASP A 30 -10.83 -19.15 2.10
N SER A 31 -10.18 -19.70 3.11
CA SER A 31 -9.02 -19.05 3.74
C SER A 31 -7.86 -19.00 2.75
N VAL A 32 -7.03 -17.96 2.88
CA VAL A 32 -5.71 -17.95 2.24
C VAL A 32 -4.81 -18.91 3.03
N PRO A 33 -4.26 -19.99 2.42
CA PRO A 33 -3.64 -21.09 3.17
C PRO A 33 -2.54 -20.69 4.14
N PHE A 34 -1.69 -19.71 3.82
CA PHE A 34 -0.62 -19.30 4.74
C PHE A 34 -1.15 -18.65 6.03
N LEU A 35 -2.39 -18.14 6.04
CA LEU A 35 -3.01 -17.52 7.21
C LEU A 35 -3.42 -18.54 8.28
N ASP A 36 -3.60 -19.80 7.91
CA ASP A 36 -3.96 -20.88 8.84
C ASP A 36 -2.75 -21.40 9.64
N ASP A 37 -1.54 -20.93 9.33
CA ASP A 37 -0.30 -21.27 10.03
C ASP A 37 0.35 -20.02 10.61
N ILE A 38 0.32 -19.90 11.95
CA ILE A 38 0.90 -18.75 12.67
C ILE A 38 2.40 -18.55 12.42
N ALA A 39 3.16 -19.62 12.13
CA ALA A 39 4.57 -19.51 11.81
C ALA A 39 4.76 -18.84 10.44
N LYS A 40 3.93 -19.20 9.45
CA LYS A 40 3.92 -18.57 8.13
C LYS A 40 3.45 -17.12 8.19
N VAL A 41 2.41 -16.82 8.97
CA VAL A 41 1.96 -15.42 9.21
C VAL A 41 3.09 -14.58 9.82
N LYS A 42 3.77 -15.09 10.85
CA LYS A 42 4.91 -14.39 11.48
C LYS A 42 6.10 -14.26 10.53
N ALA A 43 6.39 -15.27 9.72
CA ALA A 43 7.41 -15.19 8.69
C ALA A 43 7.07 -14.10 7.68
N TRP A 44 5.83 -14.08 7.18
CA TRP A 44 5.38 -13.14 6.18
C TRP A 44 5.56 -11.69 6.59
N ILE A 45 5.09 -11.32 7.78
CA ILE A 45 5.06 -9.90 8.16
C ILE A 45 6.25 -9.45 9.01
N HIS A 46 6.91 -10.35 9.75
CA HIS A 46 7.99 -9.98 10.69
C HIS A 46 9.34 -10.64 10.38
N ASN A 47 9.38 -11.97 10.25
CA ASN A 47 10.63 -12.71 10.49
C ASN A 47 11.39 -13.10 9.22
N SER A 48 10.71 -13.27 8.08
CA SER A 48 11.32 -13.88 6.88
C SER A 48 12.56 -13.13 6.40
N ILE A 49 12.50 -11.81 6.31
CA ILE A 49 13.65 -11.00 5.91
C ILE A 49 14.82 -11.19 6.89
N ALA A 50 14.54 -11.22 8.19
CA ALA A 50 15.58 -11.43 9.19
C ALA A 50 16.23 -12.82 9.09
N MET A 51 15.42 -13.86 8.88
CA MET A 51 15.87 -15.23 8.67
C MET A 51 16.75 -15.35 7.43
N THR A 52 16.33 -14.75 6.31
CA THR A 52 17.05 -14.80 5.05
C THR A 52 18.35 -14.00 5.09
N THR A 53 18.40 -12.87 5.81
CA THR A 53 19.56 -11.97 5.83
C THR A 53 20.84 -12.63 6.36
N ASN A 54 20.75 -13.45 7.40
CA ASN A 54 21.94 -14.13 7.94
C ASN A 54 22.55 -15.12 6.93
N VAL A 55 21.69 -15.84 6.20
CA VAL A 55 22.12 -16.78 5.15
C VAL A 55 22.73 -16.03 3.97
N THR A 56 22.09 -14.96 3.51
CA THR A 56 22.56 -14.20 2.34
C THR A 56 23.85 -13.44 2.62
N ARG A 57 24.04 -12.93 3.84
CA ARG A 57 25.33 -12.36 4.30
C ARG A 57 26.44 -13.40 4.26
N SER A 58 26.17 -14.61 4.75
CA SER A 58 27.15 -15.70 4.73
C SER A 58 27.55 -16.09 3.31
N ILE A 59 26.58 -16.18 2.39
CA ILE A 59 26.84 -16.45 0.97
C ILE A 59 27.65 -15.31 0.34
N THR A 60 27.26 -14.07 0.60
CA THR A 60 27.93 -12.87 0.08
C THR A 60 29.38 -12.82 0.55
N ALA A 61 29.62 -13.03 1.86
CA ALA A 61 30.96 -12.99 2.44
C ALA A 61 31.86 -14.11 1.93
N ASN A 62 31.30 -15.30 1.68
CA ASN A 62 32.05 -16.40 1.08
C ASN A 62 32.41 -16.10 -0.38
N TYR A 63 31.45 -15.60 -1.16
CA TYR A 63 31.65 -15.32 -2.58
C TYR A 63 32.65 -14.18 -2.83
N TYR A 64 32.57 -13.09 -2.07
CA TYR A 64 33.44 -11.93 -2.22
C TYR A 64 34.69 -11.97 -1.34
N ALA A 65 34.84 -12.99 -0.48
CA ALA A 65 35.89 -13.09 0.53
C ALA A 65 35.98 -11.88 1.50
N GLU A 66 34.88 -11.16 1.66
CA GLU A 66 34.79 -9.94 2.48
C GLU A 66 33.37 -9.76 3.03
N GLN A 67 33.25 -9.32 4.28
CA GLN A 67 31.94 -8.98 4.87
C GLN A 67 31.40 -7.68 4.25
N PRO A 68 30.07 -7.56 4.03
CA PRO A 68 29.50 -6.31 3.56
C PRO A 68 29.77 -5.20 4.58
N ALA A 69 30.36 -4.09 4.13
CA ALA A 69 30.64 -2.93 4.97
C ALA A 69 29.36 -2.30 5.54
N TYR A 70 28.27 -2.34 4.78
CA TYR A 70 26.94 -1.88 5.16
C TYR A 70 25.87 -2.81 4.58
N SER A 71 24.71 -2.87 5.22
CA SER A 71 23.54 -3.62 4.77
C SER A 71 22.31 -2.73 4.78
N TYR A 72 21.56 -2.75 3.68
CA TYR A 72 20.35 -1.95 3.52
C TYR A 72 19.15 -2.82 3.22
N PHE A 73 18.00 -2.46 3.78
CA PHE A 73 16.71 -3.01 3.37
C PHE A 73 15.93 -1.97 2.57
N TRP A 74 15.24 -2.43 1.52
CA TRP A 74 14.40 -1.58 0.68
C TRP A 74 13.08 -2.32 0.38
N GLY A 75 11.97 -1.77 0.85
CA GLY A 75 10.64 -2.36 0.66
C GLY A 75 9.54 -1.31 0.55
N CYS A 76 8.45 -1.67 -0.13
CA CYS A 76 7.24 -0.85 -0.28
C CYS A 76 5.99 -1.70 0.01
N SER A 77 4.88 -1.08 0.44
CA SER A 77 3.64 -1.79 0.79
C SER A 77 3.86 -2.80 1.91
N THR A 78 3.62 -4.10 1.69
CA THR A 78 3.99 -5.18 2.61
C THR A 78 5.48 -5.13 2.98
N GLY A 79 6.35 -4.84 2.02
CA GLY A 79 7.78 -4.65 2.28
C GLY A 79 8.06 -3.46 3.18
N GLY A 80 7.24 -2.40 3.13
CA GLY A 80 7.34 -1.28 4.07
C GLY A 80 6.98 -1.70 5.49
N ALA A 81 5.95 -2.53 5.66
CA ALA A 81 5.60 -3.12 6.95
C ALA A 81 6.72 -4.02 7.50
N GLN A 82 7.32 -4.87 6.64
CA GLN A 82 8.51 -5.67 6.99
C GLN A 82 9.70 -4.78 7.39
N GLY A 83 9.91 -3.65 6.72
CA GLY A 83 10.92 -2.66 7.10
C GLY A 83 10.72 -2.12 8.52
N TYR A 84 9.48 -1.79 8.89
CA TYR A 84 9.14 -1.41 10.27
C TYR A 84 9.37 -2.55 11.26
N ALA A 85 8.98 -3.78 10.90
CA ALA A 85 9.21 -4.95 11.74
C ALA A 85 10.71 -5.21 11.96
N LEU A 86 11.55 -5.04 10.95
CA LEU A 86 13.01 -5.11 11.07
C LEU A 86 13.53 -4.06 12.05
N ALA A 87 13.08 -2.81 11.92
CA ALA A 87 13.50 -1.73 12.83
C ALA A 87 13.11 -2.01 14.29
N GLN A 88 11.94 -2.64 14.52
CA GLN A 88 11.42 -2.92 15.87
C GLN A 88 12.01 -4.18 16.50
N TYR A 89 12.10 -5.28 15.75
CA TYR A 89 12.45 -6.61 16.27
C TYR A 89 13.89 -7.04 15.96
N HIS A 90 14.51 -6.43 14.95
CA HIS A 90 15.86 -6.75 14.49
C HIS A 90 16.70 -5.48 14.24
N PRO A 91 16.79 -4.55 15.23
CA PRO A 91 17.31 -3.20 15.03
C PRO A 91 18.78 -3.13 14.59
N THR A 92 19.55 -4.19 14.83
CA THR A 92 20.98 -4.27 14.48
C THR A 92 21.24 -4.98 13.15
N LEU A 93 20.18 -5.40 12.44
CA LEU A 93 20.34 -6.22 11.25
C LEU A 93 20.62 -5.40 10.00
N PHE A 94 20.21 -4.14 9.93
CA PHE A 94 20.45 -3.27 8.77
C PHE A 94 20.92 -1.89 9.23
N ASP A 95 21.88 -1.32 8.50
CA ASP A 95 22.40 0.03 8.73
C ASP A 95 21.46 1.11 8.18
N GLY A 96 20.62 0.75 7.19
CA GLY A 96 19.57 1.61 6.65
C GLY A 96 18.35 0.84 6.18
N ILE A 97 17.17 1.39 6.43
CA ILE A 97 15.88 0.81 6.06
C ILE A 97 15.09 1.85 5.28
N TYR A 98 14.76 1.54 4.03
CA TYR A 98 13.75 2.25 3.27
C TYR A 98 12.42 1.50 3.36
N ALA A 99 11.41 2.15 3.92
CA ALA A 99 10.06 1.62 4.10
C ALA A 99 9.02 2.53 3.44
N GLY A 100 8.73 2.28 2.16
CA GLY A 100 7.72 3.01 1.39
C GLY A 100 6.30 2.51 1.64
N SER A 101 5.32 3.43 1.65
CA SER A 101 3.89 3.15 1.81
C SER A 101 3.59 2.00 2.80
N PRO A 102 4.11 2.05 4.05
CA PRO A 102 4.15 0.89 4.92
C PRO A 102 2.75 0.49 5.42
N GLY A 103 2.36 -0.75 5.19
CA GLY A 103 1.14 -1.35 5.78
C GLY A 103 1.31 -1.71 7.26
N ASN A 104 1.93 -0.85 8.07
CA ASN A 104 2.34 -1.17 9.45
C ASN A 104 1.17 -1.41 10.43
N TRP A 105 -0.07 -1.03 10.08
CA TRP A 105 -1.28 -1.38 10.82
C TRP A 105 -2.19 -2.32 10.03
N TYR A 106 -1.66 -3.50 9.70
CA TYR A 106 -2.28 -4.43 8.76
C TYR A 106 -3.74 -4.77 9.07
N SER A 107 -4.10 -5.00 10.34
CA SER A 107 -5.49 -5.30 10.72
C SER A 107 -6.45 -4.15 10.37
N HIS A 108 -6.05 -2.90 10.60
CA HIS A 108 -6.88 -1.73 10.25
C HIS A 108 -6.94 -1.53 8.75
N LEU A 109 -5.83 -1.77 8.04
CA LEU A 109 -5.79 -1.72 6.58
C LEU A 109 -6.77 -2.71 5.95
N ILE A 110 -6.73 -3.98 6.36
CA ILE A 110 -7.63 -5.02 5.83
C ILE A 110 -9.09 -4.71 6.19
N LEU A 111 -9.38 -4.27 7.42
CA LEU A 111 -10.73 -3.84 7.79
C LEU A 111 -11.22 -2.65 6.96
N SER A 112 -10.34 -1.71 6.60
CA SER A 112 -10.69 -0.58 5.73
C SER A 112 -11.07 -1.04 4.32
N PHE A 113 -10.39 -2.06 3.78
CA PHE A 113 -10.75 -2.63 2.48
C PHE A 113 -12.11 -3.33 2.52
N LEU A 114 -12.38 -4.09 3.58
CA LEU A 114 -13.68 -4.71 3.78
C LEU A 114 -14.79 -3.67 3.89
N TRP A 115 -14.58 -2.63 4.70
CA TRP A 115 -15.53 -1.52 4.83
C TRP A 115 -15.82 -0.88 3.47
N ASN A 116 -14.77 -0.49 2.73
CA ASN A 116 -14.92 0.12 1.41
C ASN A 116 -15.63 -0.83 0.42
N GLY A 117 -15.31 -2.13 0.45
CA GLY A 117 -15.95 -3.13 -0.41
C GLY A 117 -17.45 -3.30 -0.14
N LEU A 118 -17.87 -3.16 1.11
CA LEU A 118 -19.30 -3.19 1.47
C LEU A 118 -20.03 -1.91 1.04
N HIS A 119 -19.40 -0.75 1.19
CA HIS A 119 -20.03 0.55 0.92
C HIS A 119 -19.96 1.01 -0.54
N ALA A 120 -18.96 0.58 -1.30
CA ALA A 120 -18.77 0.98 -2.71
C ALA A 120 -19.53 0.08 -3.71
N THR A 121 -20.62 -0.55 -3.29
CA THR A 121 -21.45 -1.44 -4.12
C THR A 121 -22.91 -1.00 -4.08
N GLY A 122 -23.75 -1.56 -4.96
CA GLY A 122 -25.17 -1.21 -5.03
C GLY A 122 -25.39 0.28 -5.32
N GLU A 123 -26.21 0.94 -4.52
CA GLU A 123 -26.52 2.37 -4.68
C GLU A 123 -25.34 3.30 -4.35
N GLY A 124 -24.38 2.84 -3.54
CA GLY A 124 -23.15 3.58 -3.20
C GLY A 124 -22.02 3.40 -4.22
N PHE A 125 -22.25 2.61 -5.28
CA PHE A 125 -21.25 2.43 -6.33
C PHE A 125 -20.90 3.76 -7.01
N MET A 126 -19.61 4.03 -7.13
CA MET A 126 -19.08 5.18 -7.85
C MET A 126 -18.57 4.77 -9.23
N SER A 127 -19.18 5.30 -10.28
CA SER A 127 -18.66 5.14 -11.64
C SER A 127 -17.34 5.90 -11.83
N GLN A 128 -16.57 5.55 -12.86
CA GLN A 128 -15.37 6.32 -13.20
C GLN A 128 -15.67 7.80 -13.44
N ASP A 129 -16.84 8.14 -14.00
CA ASP A 129 -17.26 9.53 -14.18
C ASP A 129 -17.54 10.24 -12.86
N ALA A 130 -18.10 9.55 -11.86
CA ALA A 130 -18.26 10.09 -10.51
C ALA A 130 -16.89 10.34 -9.86
N LEU A 131 -15.96 9.39 -9.95
CA LEU A 131 -14.59 9.53 -9.43
C LEU A 131 -13.82 10.66 -10.11
N ASN A 132 -14.00 10.84 -11.42
CA ASN A 132 -13.41 11.95 -12.18
C ASN A 132 -14.02 13.30 -11.76
N LEU A 133 -15.33 13.36 -11.52
CA LEU A 133 -16.00 14.56 -11.00
C LEU A 133 -15.43 14.93 -9.62
N ILE A 134 -15.33 13.96 -8.71
CA ILE A 134 -14.77 14.16 -7.36
C ILE A 134 -13.33 14.67 -7.48
N THR A 135 -12.45 13.93 -8.16
CA THR A 135 -11.03 14.30 -8.36
C THR A 135 -10.89 15.72 -8.89
N LYS A 136 -11.64 16.06 -9.95
CA LYS A 136 -11.59 17.39 -10.57
C LYS A 136 -12.00 18.48 -9.58
N ARG A 137 -13.03 18.24 -8.76
CA ARG A 137 -13.56 19.22 -7.82
C ARG A 137 -12.65 19.38 -6.62
N THR A 138 -12.11 18.29 -6.08
CA THR A 138 -11.12 18.30 -5.01
C THR A 138 -9.85 19.05 -5.44
N VAL A 139 -9.27 18.70 -6.59
CA VAL A 139 -8.07 19.39 -7.10
C VAL A 139 -8.36 20.86 -7.35
N ALA A 140 -9.47 21.21 -8.02
CA ALA A 140 -9.81 22.62 -8.25
C ALA A 140 -10.01 23.44 -6.97
N ALA A 141 -10.41 22.80 -5.86
CA ALA A 141 -10.56 23.46 -4.57
C ALA A 141 -9.23 23.63 -3.82
N CYS A 142 -8.26 22.75 -4.07
CA CYS A 142 -7.11 22.57 -3.17
C CYS A 142 -5.72 22.74 -3.81
N ASP A 143 -5.62 22.74 -5.14
CA ASP A 143 -4.37 22.90 -5.91
C ASP A 143 -3.58 24.14 -5.47
N GLU A 144 -4.20 25.32 -5.53
CA GLU A 144 -3.51 26.59 -5.22
C GLU A 144 -3.22 26.83 -3.71
N LEU A 145 -3.51 25.88 -2.82
CA LEU A 145 -3.27 26.04 -1.37
C LEU A 145 -1.78 26.06 -1.01
N ASP A 146 -0.93 25.50 -1.86
CA ASP A 146 0.54 25.57 -1.75
C ASP A 146 1.16 26.75 -2.52
N GLY A 147 0.34 27.52 -3.24
CA GLY A 147 0.75 28.70 -4.01
C GLY A 147 1.12 28.42 -5.47
N VAL A 148 0.97 27.18 -5.94
CA VAL A 148 1.19 26.80 -7.35
C VAL A 148 -0.10 26.21 -7.91
N LYS A 149 -0.38 26.44 -9.19
CA LYS A 149 -1.51 25.83 -9.91
C LYS A 149 -0.97 24.81 -10.90
N ASP A 150 -0.77 23.58 -10.47
CA ASP A 150 -0.17 22.52 -11.30
C ASP A 150 -0.98 21.21 -11.32
N GLY A 151 -2.12 21.20 -10.61
CA GLY A 151 -3.00 20.05 -10.51
C GLY A 151 -2.57 19.03 -9.47
N LEU A 152 -1.64 19.38 -8.57
CA LEU A 152 -1.22 18.56 -7.44
C LEU A 152 -1.75 19.14 -6.13
N ILE A 153 -1.97 18.28 -5.15
CA ILE A 153 -2.29 18.70 -3.77
C ILE A 153 -1.07 18.34 -2.93
N GLU A 154 -0.13 19.28 -2.78
CA GLU A 154 1.15 19.03 -2.11
C GLU A 154 0.98 18.72 -0.62
N ASN A 155 0.00 19.38 0.02
CA ASN A 155 -0.39 19.11 1.41
C ASN A 155 -1.88 18.77 1.52
N PRO A 156 -2.26 17.48 1.39
CA PRO A 156 -3.64 17.04 1.50
C PRO A 156 -4.32 17.39 2.83
N LEU A 157 -3.55 17.57 3.92
CA LEU A 157 -4.11 17.93 5.24
C LEU A 157 -4.63 19.37 5.31
N ARG A 158 -4.26 20.23 4.34
CA ARG A 158 -4.79 21.60 4.23
C ARG A 158 -6.03 21.70 3.35
N CYS A 159 -6.36 20.64 2.61
CA CYS A 159 -7.54 20.59 1.76
C CYS A 159 -8.77 20.25 2.61
N ASP A 160 -9.67 21.22 2.78
CA ASP A 160 -10.92 21.07 3.54
C ASP A 160 -12.14 20.82 2.63
N PHE A 161 -11.89 20.32 1.42
CA PHE A 161 -12.95 20.01 0.45
C PHE A 161 -13.99 19.04 1.03
N ASP A 162 -15.23 19.50 1.15
CA ASP A 162 -16.37 18.69 1.59
C ASP A 162 -17.06 18.05 0.38
N ILE A 163 -17.04 16.71 0.31
CA ILE A 163 -17.68 15.94 -0.77
C ILE A 163 -19.20 16.18 -0.84
N ARG A 164 -19.84 16.56 0.26
CA ARG A 164 -21.29 16.88 0.31
C ARG A 164 -21.66 18.06 -0.58
N THR A 165 -20.70 18.92 -0.92
CA THR A 165 -20.92 20.00 -1.91
C THR A 165 -21.26 19.49 -3.31
N LEU A 166 -21.05 18.19 -3.57
CA LEU A 166 -21.39 17.53 -4.83
C LEU A 166 -22.75 16.82 -4.81
N GLU A 167 -23.48 16.83 -3.70
CA GLU A 167 -24.77 16.15 -3.59
C GLU A 167 -25.81 16.74 -4.56
N CYS A 168 -26.60 15.87 -5.18
CA CYS A 168 -27.68 16.28 -6.07
C CYS A 168 -28.76 17.09 -5.32
N GLN A 169 -29.14 18.22 -5.90
CA GLN A 169 -30.24 19.03 -5.38
C GLN A 169 -31.60 18.30 -5.54
N PRO A 170 -32.63 18.66 -4.75
CA PRO A 170 -33.95 18.08 -4.90
C PRO A 170 -34.48 18.16 -6.34
N GLY A 171 -34.78 17.00 -6.94
CA GLY A 171 -35.26 16.89 -8.32
C GLY A 171 -34.17 16.91 -9.40
N GLN A 172 -32.90 17.05 -9.04
CA GLN A 172 -31.78 16.95 -9.98
C GLN A 172 -31.42 15.49 -10.26
N THR A 173 -31.16 15.15 -11.52
CA THR A 173 -30.64 13.83 -11.90
C THR A 173 -29.11 13.81 -11.77
N ALA A 174 -28.57 12.73 -11.19
CA ALA A 174 -27.12 12.53 -11.04
C ALA A 174 -26.39 12.46 -12.39
N ILE A 175 -27.09 12.03 -13.45
CA ILE A 175 -26.55 11.88 -14.80
C ILE A 175 -27.24 12.89 -15.73
N SER A 176 -26.43 13.58 -16.53
CA SER A 176 -26.87 14.44 -17.63
C SER A 176 -25.92 14.27 -18.82
N ASN A 177 -26.46 14.08 -20.03
CA ASN A 177 -25.67 13.85 -21.25
C ASN A 177 -24.60 12.75 -21.09
N ASN A 178 -24.97 11.62 -20.47
CA ASN A 178 -24.08 10.49 -20.14
C ASN A 178 -22.87 10.87 -19.27
N LYS A 179 -22.97 11.91 -18.44
CA LYS A 179 -21.93 12.28 -17.46
C LYS A 179 -22.52 12.45 -16.08
N THR A 180 -21.76 12.07 -15.06
CA THR A 180 -22.09 12.40 -13.67
C THR A 180 -21.94 13.91 -13.44
N VAL A 181 -23.00 14.55 -12.95
CA VAL A 181 -23.02 16.00 -12.64
C VAL A 181 -23.15 16.31 -11.15
N CYS A 182 -23.64 15.36 -10.36
CA CYS A 182 -23.73 15.39 -8.90
C CYS A 182 -23.76 13.95 -8.36
N LEU A 183 -23.58 13.78 -7.06
CA LEU A 183 -23.58 12.50 -6.35
C LEU A 183 -24.95 12.26 -5.70
N THR A 184 -25.43 11.02 -5.73
CA THR A 184 -26.66 10.65 -5.01
C THR A 184 -26.41 10.63 -3.50
N PRO A 185 -27.46 10.69 -2.66
CA PRO A 185 -27.30 10.56 -1.21
C PRO A 185 -26.62 9.26 -0.77
N ALA A 186 -26.74 8.18 -1.56
CA ALA A 186 -26.06 6.91 -1.28
C ALA A 186 -24.56 6.91 -1.65
N GLN A 187 -24.12 7.84 -2.50
CA GLN A 187 -22.73 8.03 -2.91
C GLN A 187 -21.97 9.02 -2.01
N ILE A 188 -22.68 9.78 -1.16
CA ILE A 188 -22.12 10.70 -0.16
C ILE A 188 -21.82 9.94 1.13
#